data_AF-A0A7X3S9T7-F1
#
_entry.id   AF-A0A7X3S9T7-F1
#
_cell.length_a   1.000
_cell.length_b   1.000
_cell.length_c   1.000
_cell.angle_alpha   90.00
_cell.angle_beta   90.00
_cell.angle_gamma   90.00
#
_symmetry.space_group_name_H-M   'P 1'
#
loop_
_entity.id
_entity.type
_entity.pdbx_description
1 polymer ?
#
loop_
_entity_poly.entity_id
_entity_poly.type
_entity_poly.pdbx_seq_one_letter_code
_entity_poly.pdbx_strand_id
1 'polypeptide(L)'
;MYRIWDSLRDVDAFHEPKPKFHKVMRSAQTNPEWARDFLRWEKFPAMLRSRAKAYVETSHLFCKAFIEPALQFGLRPSFITLRRDPRAIATSHLMLRTIPGRTWGGLAYCLSPQDDVFLSAQDWEQLSDYQLCYWYALEIQKRQAAYEELLPQKGLKNFSIRTGELNDIDRVVEMIEELTEGAITPDTKRLSRAVGQLYNHRKGRGAQVPDVEFDREEAELEKRLTATEKAIAL
;
A
#
# COMPACT_ATOMS: atom_id res chain seq x y z
N MET A 1 -9.26 -0.21 -7.99
CA MET A 1 -8.31 0.93 -8.13
C MET A 1 -7.61 0.93 -9.48
N TYR A 2 -6.68 0.02 -9.80
CA TYR A 2 -5.99 0.03 -11.12
C TYR A 2 -6.96 0.13 -12.32
N ARG A 3 -7.99 -0.73 -12.38
CA ARG A 3 -9.00 -0.72 -13.45
C ARG A 3 -9.74 0.61 -13.63
N ILE A 4 -9.92 1.37 -12.54
CA ILE A 4 -10.57 2.68 -12.58
C ILE A 4 -9.68 3.64 -13.38
N TRP A 5 -8.40 3.75 -13.00
CA TRP A 5 -7.44 4.62 -13.70
C TRP A 5 -7.15 4.16 -15.13
N ASP A 6 -7.07 2.85 -15.36
CA ASP A 6 -6.88 2.22 -16.68
C ASP A 6 -8.05 2.50 -17.65
N SER A 7 -9.23 2.85 -17.12
CA SER A 7 -10.39 3.19 -17.94
C SER A 7 -10.40 4.64 -18.44
N LEU A 8 -9.55 5.50 -17.88
CA LEU A 8 -9.47 6.92 -18.19
C LEU A 8 -8.64 7.15 -19.46
N ARG A 9 -9.00 8.20 -20.21
CA ARG A 9 -8.20 8.65 -21.35
C ARG A 9 -7.00 9.46 -20.86
N ASP A 10 -5.91 9.43 -21.62
CA ASP A 10 -4.67 10.15 -21.32
C ASP A 10 -4.03 9.78 -19.96
N VAL A 11 -4.34 8.57 -19.44
CA VAL A 11 -3.74 7.99 -18.24
C VAL A 11 -3.06 6.67 -18.61
N ASP A 12 -1.79 6.53 -18.29
CA ASP A 12 -1.11 5.23 -18.29
C ASP A 12 -1.15 4.68 -16.86
N ALA A 13 -2.06 3.74 -16.62
CA ALA A 13 -2.21 3.09 -15.32
C ALA A 13 -1.50 1.73 -15.30
N PHE A 14 -0.91 1.37 -14.16
CA PHE A 14 -0.24 0.09 -13.98
C PHE A 14 -0.49 -0.50 -12.58
N HIS A 15 -0.57 -1.83 -12.53
CA HIS A 15 -0.58 -2.58 -11.28
C HIS A 15 0.76 -3.29 -11.09
N GLU A 16 1.54 -2.81 -10.12
CA GLU A 16 2.88 -3.35 -9.79
C GLU A 16 3.77 -3.65 -11.03
N PRO A 17 3.94 -2.68 -11.95
CA PRO A 17 4.72 -2.87 -13.17
C PRO A 17 6.18 -3.16 -12.85
N LYS A 18 6.87 -3.75 -13.84
CA LYS A 18 8.34 -3.82 -13.79
C LYS A 18 8.93 -2.41 -13.89
N PRO A 19 10.06 -2.12 -13.22
CA PRO A 19 10.77 -2.97 -12.26
C PRO A 19 10.01 -3.09 -10.92
N LYS A 20 10.09 -4.27 -10.30
CA LYS A 20 9.26 -4.63 -9.14
C LYS A 20 9.92 -4.28 -7.81
N PHE A 21 9.24 -3.49 -6.98
CA PHE A 21 9.72 -3.05 -5.67
C PHE A 21 10.15 -4.20 -4.73
N HIS A 22 9.50 -5.37 -4.77
CA HIS A 22 9.81 -6.48 -3.85
C HIS A 22 11.25 -7.00 -4.01
N LYS A 23 11.91 -6.74 -5.15
CA LYS A 23 13.29 -7.13 -5.38
C LYS A 23 14.27 -6.41 -4.47
N VAL A 24 13.89 -5.24 -3.98
CA VAL A 24 14.78 -4.33 -3.23
C VAL A 24 14.19 -3.95 -1.87
N MET A 25 12.86 -4.03 -1.70
CA MET A 25 12.15 -3.59 -0.49
C MET A 25 12.75 -4.14 0.81
N ARG A 26 13.11 -5.43 0.85
CA ARG A 26 13.70 -6.06 2.04
C ARG A 26 15.07 -5.47 2.38
N SER A 27 15.97 -5.38 1.40
CA SER A 27 17.30 -4.79 1.60
C SER A 27 17.21 -3.31 1.98
N ALA A 28 16.21 -2.60 1.46
CA ALA A 28 15.98 -1.19 1.77
C ALA A 28 15.58 -0.92 3.24
N GLN A 29 15.07 -1.93 3.98
CA GLN A 29 14.75 -1.77 5.41
C GLN A 29 16.00 -1.58 6.27
N THR A 30 17.14 -2.11 5.83
CA THR A 30 18.41 -2.05 6.58
C THR A 30 19.40 -1.07 5.97
N ASN A 31 19.30 -0.82 4.66
CA ASN A 31 20.11 0.15 3.96
C ASN A 31 19.27 0.95 2.95
N PRO A 32 18.83 2.17 3.32
CA PRO A 32 18.00 3.03 2.48
C PRO A 32 18.60 3.41 1.11
N GLU A 33 19.93 3.34 0.93
CA GLU A 33 20.55 3.64 -0.36
C GLU A 33 20.10 2.66 -1.46
N TRP A 34 19.74 1.42 -1.10
CA TRP A 34 19.17 0.48 -2.06
C TRP A 34 17.86 0.99 -2.67
N ALA A 35 16.99 1.62 -1.88
CA ALA A 35 15.77 2.22 -2.39
C ALA A 35 16.08 3.43 -3.30
N ARG A 36 17.06 4.25 -2.92
CA ARG A 36 17.50 5.41 -3.70
C ARG A 36 18.05 4.99 -5.07
N ASP A 37 18.95 4.01 -5.11
CA ASP A 37 19.53 3.50 -6.35
C ASP A 37 18.48 2.84 -7.24
N PHE A 38 17.60 2.02 -6.66
CA PHE A 38 16.51 1.39 -7.40
C PHE A 38 15.59 2.43 -8.05
N LEU A 39 15.20 3.47 -7.32
CA LEU A 39 14.36 4.54 -7.84
C LEU A 39 15.05 5.28 -8.99
N ARG A 40 16.30 5.71 -8.77
CA ARG A 40 17.07 6.51 -9.73
C ARG A 40 17.37 5.76 -11.02
N TRP A 41 17.83 4.52 -10.92
CA TRP A 41 18.40 3.79 -12.06
C TRP A 41 17.44 2.83 -12.73
N GLU A 42 16.41 2.35 -12.02
CA GLU A 42 15.46 1.40 -12.57
C GLU A 42 14.04 2.00 -12.68
N LYS A 43 13.49 2.49 -11.57
CA LYS A 43 12.06 2.82 -11.50
C LYS A 43 11.69 4.09 -12.25
N PHE A 44 12.36 5.22 -11.99
CA PHE A 44 12.07 6.48 -12.67
C PHE A 44 12.29 6.40 -14.19
N PRO A 45 13.37 5.78 -14.71
CA PRO A 45 13.52 5.57 -16.14
C PRO A 45 12.39 4.74 -16.77
N ALA A 46 11.78 3.82 -16.03
CA ALA A 46 10.61 3.07 -16.50
C ALA A 46 9.34 3.95 -16.53
N MET A 47 9.12 4.77 -15.50
CA MET A 47 7.98 5.71 -15.43
C MET A 47 8.02 6.74 -16.57
N LEU A 48 9.22 7.29 -16.87
CA LEU A 48 9.44 8.30 -17.92
C LEU A 48 9.15 7.79 -19.35
N ARG A 49 8.91 6.49 -19.54
CA ARG A 49 8.50 5.94 -20.84
C ARG A 49 7.03 6.18 -21.15
N SER A 50 6.22 6.48 -20.13
CA SER A 50 4.84 6.87 -20.32
C SER A 50 4.76 8.17 -21.12
N ARG A 51 3.83 8.22 -22.07
CA ARG A 51 3.54 9.42 -22.88
C ARG A 51 2.18 10.02 -22.54
N ALA A 52 1.45 9.39 -21.63
CA ALA A 52 0.19 9.89 -21.12
C ALA A 52 0.38 11.18 -20.32
N LYS A 53 -0.71 11.93 -20.12
CA LYS A 53 -0.69 13.13 -19.27
C LYS A 53 -0.48 12.77 -17.80
N ALA A 54 -0.97 11.62 -17.38
CA ALA A 54 -0.79 11.10 -16.03
C ALA A 54 -0.27 9.65 -16.07
N TYR A 55 0.74 9.38 -15.25
CA TYR A 55 1.19 8.04 -14.93
C TYR A 55 0.63 7.64 -13.56
N VAL A 56 -0.04 6.49 -13.48
CA VAL A 56 -0.60 5.99 -12.21
C VAL A 56 -0.08 4.60 -11.93
N GLU A 57 0.54 4.43 -10.77
CA GLU A 57 0.98 3.12 -10.30
C GLU A 57 0.29 2.74 -9.00
N THR A 58 -0.33 1.56 -9.00
CA THR A 58 -0.88 0.96 -7.78
C THR A 58 0.12 -0.06 -7.24
N SER A 59 0.63 0.20 -6.03
CA SER A 59 1.55 -0.70 -5.34
C SER A 59 1.42 -0.58 -3.83
N HIS A 60 1.27 -1.72 -3.15
CA HIS A 60 1.31 -1.80 -1.69
C HIS A 60 2.75 -1.86 -1.13
N LEU A 61 3.77 -1.81 -1.99
CA LEU A 61 5.18 -1.86 -1.61
C LEU A 61 5.84 -0.49 -1.59
N PHE A 62 5.32 0.49 -2.33
CA PHE A 62 5.91 1.82 -2.43
C PHE A 62 6.03 2.50 -1.05
N CYS A 63 5.00 2.37 -0.21
CA CYS A 63 5.00 2.94 1.14
C CYS A 63 6.03 2.31 2.10
N LYS A 64 6.60 1.15 1.77
CA LYS A 64 7.45 0.38 2.71
C LYS A 64 8.90 0.82 2.74
N ALA A 65 9.36 1.57 1.74
CA ALA A 65 10.75 2.07 1.71
C ALA A 65 10.98 3.22 0.71
N PHE A 66 9.99 3.57 -0.13
CA PHE A 66 10.27 4.31 -1.36
C PHE A 66 9.65 5.72 -1.39
N ILE A 67 8.76 6.06 -0.45
CA ILE A 67 8.18 7.41 -0.37
C ILE A 67 9.25 8.44 -0.08
N GLU A 68 9.92 8.32 1.07
CA GLU A 68 10.98 9.23 1.52
C GLU A 68 12.06 9.47 0.46
N PRO A 69 12.74 8.44 -0.08
CA PRO A 69 13.76 8.67 -1.10
C PRO A 69 13.21 9.24 -2.40
N ALA A 70 11.96 8.92 -2.79
CA ALA A 70 11.35 9.55 -3.95
C ALA A 70 11.14 11.05 -3.74
N LEU A 71 10.69 11.46 -2.55
CA LEU A 71 10.53 12.87 -2.20
C LEU A 71 11.86 13.62 -2.13
N GLN A 72 12.91 12.98 -1.62
CA GLN A 72 14.29 13.51 -1.59
C GLN A 72 14.84 13.75 -3.00
N PHE A 73 14.48 12.91 -3.99
CA PHE A 73 14.82 13.14 -5.40
C PHE A 73 14.01 14.28 -6.06
N GLY A 74 13.11 14.92 -5.31
CA GLY A 74 12.27 15.99 -5.84
C GLY A 74 11.00 15.50 -6.53
N LEU A 75 10.67 14.20 -6.48
CA LEU A 75 9.38 13.73 -6.99
C LEU A 75 8.25 14.36 -6.15
N ARG A 76 7.19 14.79 -6.83
CA ARG A 76 6.01 15.39 -6.19
C ARG A 76 4.72 14.72 -6.70
N PRO A 77 4.51 13.42 -6.43
CA PRO A 77 3.32 12.74 -6.91
C PRO A 77 2.11 13.09 -6.04
N SER A 78 0.92 12.94 -6.59
CA SER A 78 -0.31 12.84 -5.81
C SER A 78 -0.46 11.41 -5.27
N PHE A 79 -0.95 11.26 -4.04
CA PHE A 79 -1.09 9.97 -3.36
C PHE A 79 -2.55 9.53 -3.25
N ILE A 80 -2.77 8.21 -3.31
CA ILE A 80 -4.05 7.58 -2.99
C ILE A 80 -3.82 6.64 -1.83
N THR A 81 -4.42 6.95 -0.68
CA THR A 81 -4.36 6.10 0.49
C THR A 81 -5.60 5.21 0.54
N LEU A 82 -5.43 3.94 0.17
CA LEU A 82 -6.50 2.94 0.22
C LEU A 82 -6.60 2.33 1.62
N ARG A 83 -7.74 2.55 2.28
CA ARG A 83 -8.03 2.02 3.62
C ARG A 83 -8.87 0.75 3.57
N ARG A 84 -8.61 -0.15 4.52
CA ARG A 84 -9.36 -1.38 4.74
C ARG A 84 -9.28 -1.77 6.22
N ASP A 85 -10.31 -2.49 6.67
CA ASP A 85 -10.38 -3.07 8.01
C ASP A 85 -9.17 -3.98 8.30
N PRO A 86 -8.46 -3.78 9.43
CA PRO A 86 -7.27 -4.56 9.80
C PRO A 86 -7.53 -6.06 9.90
N ARG A 87 -8.63 -6.46 10.54
CA ARG A 87 -9.01 -7.87 10.69
C ARG A 87 -9.19 -8.52 9.32
N ALA A 88 -9.90 -7.85 8.41
CA ALA A 88 -10.10 -8.33 7.04
C ALA A 88 -8.80 -8.41 6.22
N ILE A 89 -7.83 -7.51 6.45
CA ILE A 89 -6.48 -7.61 5.86
C ILE A 89 -5.76 -8.84 6.43
N ALA A 90 -5.71 -8.96 7.75
CA ALA A 90 -5.02 -10.02 8.48
C ALA A 90 -5.51 -11.40 8.06
N THR A 91 -6.83 -11.62 8.08
CA THR A 91 -7.46 -12.86 7.64
C THR A 91 -7.12 -13.17 6.18
N SER A 92 -7.06 -12.15 5.30
CA SER A 92 -6.68 -12.36 3.90
C SER A 92 -5.23 -12.82 3.75
N HIS A 93 -4.30 -12.24 4.52
CA HIS A 93 -2.89 -12.64 4.53
C HIS A 93 -2.70 -14.05 5.09
N LEU A 94 -3.40 -14.37 6.18
CA LEU A 94 -3.40 -15.69 6.80
C LEU A 94 -3.89 -16.77 5.83
N MET A 95 -5.02 -16.53 5.15
CA MET A 95 -5.56 -17.43 4.13
C MET A 95 -4.61 -17.63 2.94
N LEU A 96 -3.77 -16.64 2.63
CA LEU A 96 -2.74 -16.73 1.60
C LEU A 96 -1.45 -17.40 2.07
N ARG A 97 -1.32 -17.70 3.38
CA ARG A 97 -0.06 -18.12 4.02
C ARG A 97 1.07 -17.10 3.77
N THR A 98 0.72 -15.82 3.70
CA THR A 98 1.66 -14.70 3.58
C THR A 98 1.88 -14.12 4.97
N ILE A 99 2.64 -14.83 5.80
CA ILE A 99 2.82 -14.50 7.22
C ILE A 99 4.04 -13.58 7.36
N PRO A 100 3.87 -12.32 7.80
CA PRO A 100 4.95 -11.35 7.99
C PRO A 100 6.14 -11.94 8.75
N GLY A 101 7.35 -11.78 8.22
CA GLY A 101 8.59 -12.28 8.85
C GLY A 101 8.79 -13.81 8.86
N ARG A 102 7.82 -14.62 8.43
CA ARG A 102 7.89 -16.09 8.54
C ARG A 102 7.90 -16.82 7.20
N THR A 103 6.93 -16.53 6.32
CA THR A 103 6.85 -17.24 5.04
C THR A 103 7.55 -16.49 3.93
N TRP A 104 7.91 -17.17 2.83
CA TRP A 104 8.53 -16.50 1.67
C TRP A 104 7.70 -15.31 1.18
N GLY A 105 6.37 -15.46 1.11
CA GLY A 105 5.48 -14.37 0.75
C GLY A 105 5.53 -13.20 1.74
N GLY A 106 5.52 -13.49 3.05
CA GLY A 106 5.66 -12.46 4.08
C GLY A 106 7.01 -11.75 4.02
N LEU A 107 8.10 -12.48 3.78
CA LEU A 107 9.45 -11.91 3.66
C LEU A 107 9.61 -11.05 2.40
N ALA A 108 9.03 -11.46 1.27
CA ALA A 108 9.14 -10.75 0.02
C ALA A 108 8.22 -9.53 -0.08
N TYR A 109 7.03 -9.56 0.54
CA TYR A 109 5.98 -8.57 0.30
C TYR A 109 5.51 -7.82 1.55
N CYS A 110 5.73 -8.32 2.77
CA CYS A 110 5.32 -7.66 4.00
C CYS A 110 6.52 -7.07 4.76
N LEU A 111 6.25 -6.08 5.61
CA LEU A 111 7.19 -5.71 6.66
C LEU A 111 7.18 -6.77 7.76
N SER A 112 8.27 -6.89 8.51
CA SER A 112 8.46 -7.72 9.69
C SER A 112 8.62 -6.81 10.91
N PRO A 113 8.27 -7.26 12.13
CA PRO A 113 8.47 -6.48 13.34
C PRO A 113 9.91 -6.02 13.62
N GLN A 114 10.91 -6.66 12.98
CA GLN A 114 12.33 -6.29 13.06
C GLN A 114 12.76 -5.24 12.02
N ASP A 115 11.90 -4.90 11.05
CA ASP A 115 12.20 -3.88 10.06
C ASP A 115 12.07 -2.45 10.64
N ASP A 116 12.32 -1.44 9.82
CA ASP A 116 12.10 -0.03 10.15
C ASP A 116 10.58 0.32 10.13
N VAL A 117 9.93 0.05 11.27
CA VAL A 117 8.48 0.08 11.45
C VAL A 117 8.00 1.28 12.29
N PHE A 118 6.74 1.66 12.10
CA PHE A 118 6.06 2.67 12.93
C PHE A 118 5.41 2.08 14.20
N LEU A 119 5.29 0.76 14.25
CA LEU A 119 4.61 0.02 15.31
C LEU A 119 5.43 -1.23 15.64
N SER A 120 6.13 -1.19 16.76
CA SER A 120 6.89 -2.35 17.25
C SER A 120 5.98 -3.34 17.98
N ALA A 121 6.35 -4.62 17.97
CA ALA A 121 5.71 -5.68 18.73
C ALA A 121 6.76 -6.43 19.56
N GLN A 122 6.56 -6.48 20.88
CA GLN A 122 7.43 -7.22 21.79
C GLN A 122 7.26 -8.73 21.62
N ASP A 123 8.37 -9.47 21.75
CA ASP A 123 8.42 -10.94 21.63
C ASP A 123 7.68 -11.47 20.39
N TRP A 124 7.87 -10.78 19.25
CA TRP A 124 7.08 -11.01 18.05
C TRP A 124 7.23 -12.45 17.50
N GLU A 125 8.36 -13.10 17.78
CA GLU A 125 8.63 -14.48 17.42
C GLU A 125 7.62 -15.44 18.06
N GLN A 126 7.03 -15.07 19.21
CA GLN A 126 6.04 -15.87 19.95
C GLN A 126 4.59 -15.61 19.51
N LEU A 127 4.35 -14.62 18.66
CA LEU A 127 2.99 -14.28 18.21
C LEU A 127 2.42 -15.38 17.31
N SER A 128 1.10 -15.55 17.31
CA SER A 128 0.45 -16.42 16.34
C SER A 128 0.63 -15.90 14.91
N ASP A 129 0.44 -16.76 13.90
CA ASP A 129 0.46 -16.34 12.49
C ASP A 129 -0.62 -15.29 12.21
N TYR A 130 -1.77 -15.39 12.90
CA TYR A 130 -2.82 -14.40 12.82
C TYR A 130 -2.39 -13.06 13.44
N GLN A 131 -1.83 -13.08 14.65
CA GLN A 131 -1.33 -11.87 15.33
C GLN A 131 -0.28 -11.14 14.49
N LEU A 132 0.62 -11.85 13.81
CA LEU A 132 1.58 -11.21 12.89
C LEU A 132 0.90 -10.58 11.68
N CYS A 133 -0.08 -11.27 11.09
CA CYS A 133 -0.88 -10.71 9.99
C CYS A 133 -1.66 -9.46 10.43
N TYR A 134 -2.19 -9.45 11.66
CA TYR A 134 -2.94 -8.34 12.24
C TYR A 134 -2.03 -7.17 12.61
N TRP A 135 -0.90 -7.44 13.26
CA TRP A 135 0.16 -6.48 13.50
C TRP A 135 0.57 -5.75 12.21
N TYR A 136 0.82 -6.50 11.14
CA TYR A 136 1.20 -5.91 9.85
C TYR A 136 0.11 -4.99 9.29
N ALA A 137 -1.17 -5.33 9.47
CA ALA A 137 -2.27 -4.45 9.05
C ALA A 137 -2.30 -3.15 9.87
N LEU A 138 -2.08 -3.23 11.19
CA LEU A 138 -1.99 -2.07 12.08
C LEU A 138 -0.76 -1.20 11.78
N GLU A 139 0.39 -1.81 11.50
CA GLU A 139 1.61 -1.11 11.08
C GLU A 139 1.32 -0.26 9.84
N ILE A 140 0.71 -0.87 8.81
CA ILE A 140 0.44 -0.17 7.56
C ILE A 140 -0.55 0.97 7.78
N GLN A 141 -1.53 0.81 8.66
CA GLN A 141 -2.42 1.91 9.04
C GLN A 141 -1.68 3.05 9.76
N LYS A 142 -0.79 2.71 10.71
CA LYS A 142 0.00 3.72 11.42
C LYS A 142 0.92 4.49 10.46
N ARG A 143 1.54 3.76 9.52
CA ARG A 143 2.36 4.32 8.44
C ARG A 143 1.56 5.20 7.49
N GLN A 144 0.36 4.78 7.10
CA GLN A 144 -0.56 5.59 6.30
C GLN A 144 -0.87 6.91 7.02
N ALA A 145 -1.28 6.85 8.29
CA ALA A 145 -1.58 8.05 9.08
C ALA A 145 -0.38 9.02 9.16
N ALA A 146 0.84 8.50 9.37
CA ALA A 146 2.05 9.31 9.39
C ALA A 146 2.31 10.04 8.06
N TYR A 147 2.13 9.36 6.92
CA TYR A 147 2.28 10.00 5.61
C TYR A 147 1.11 10.92 5.26
N GLU A 148 -0.13 10.61 5.65
CA GLU A 148 -1.27 11.49 5.45
C GLU A 148 -1.12 12.84 6.18
N GLU A 149 -0.46 12.84 7.34
CA GLU A 149 -0.12 14.06 8.07
C GLU A 149 1.03 14.82 7.40
N LEU A 150 2.05 14.09 6.93
CA LEU A 150 3.25 14.67 6.35
C LEU A 150 3.03 15.29 4.96
N LEU A 151 2.33 14.60 4.08
CA LEU A 151 2.26 14.94 2.65
C LEU A 151 1.73 16.38 2.43
N PRO A 152 0.65 16.83 3.09
CA PRO A 152 0.17 18.21 2.97
C PRO A 152 1.21 19.25 3.44
N GLN A 153 2.00 18.94 4.47
CA GLN A 153 3.07 19.83 4.95
C GLN A 153 4.18 20.02 3.90
N LYS A 154 4.29 19.09 2.95
CA LYS A 154 5.19 19.17 1.78
C LYS A 154 4.50 19.71 0.52
N GLY A 155 3.28 20.20 0.63
CA GLY A 155 2.47 20.68 -0.50
C GLY A 155 2.02 19.57 -1.44
N LEU A 156 1.99 18.32 -0.97
CA LEU A 156 1.59 17.16 -1.75
C LEU A 156 0.14 16.80 -1.49
N LYS A 157 -0.53 16.30 -2.53
CA LYS A 157 -1.92 15.85 -2.46
C LYS A 157 -1.99 14.41 -1.98
N ASN A 158 -3.01 14.13 -1.18
CA ASN A 158 -3.37 12.78 -0.78
C ASN A 158 -4.89 12.65 -0.71
N PHE A 159 -5.44 11.70 -1.46
CA PHE A 159 -6.85 11.34 -1.37
C PHE A 159 -6.99 10.02 -0.60
N SER A 160 -7.68 10.04 0.53
CA SER A 160 -7.96 8.84 1.31
C SER A 160 -9.32 8.26 0.92
N ILE A 161 -9.35 6.96 0.61
CA ILE A 161 -10.57 6.25 0.21
C ILE A 161 -10.61 4.86 0.84
N ARG A 162 -11.77 4.41 1.31
CA ARG A 162 -11.96 3.04 1.79
C ARG A 162 -12.22 2.10 0.62
N THR A 163 -11.85 0.84 0.79
CA THR A 163 -12.04 -0.20 -0.25
C THR A 163 -13.50 -0.33 -0.69
N GLY A 164 -14.46 -0.16 0.23
CA GLY A 164 -15.90 -0.19 -0.10
C GLY A 164 -16.37 0.99 -0.95
N GLU A 165 -15.75 2.17 -0.79
CA GLU A 165 -16.07 3.39 -1.54
C GLU A 165 -15.57 3.33 -2.99
N LEU A 166 -14.71 2.37 -3.36
CA LEU A 166 -14.33 2.15 -4.76
C LEU A 166 -15.48 1.60 -5.63
N ASN A 167 -16.64 1.30 -5.02
CA ASN A 167 -17.88 0.96 -5.72
C ASN A 167 -18.79 2.18 -5.93
N ASP A 168 -18.45 3.32 -5.34
CA ASP A 168 -19.19 4.57 -5.45
C ASP A 168 -18.57 5.42 -6.57
N ILE A 169 -19.34 5.62 -7.65
CA ILE A 169 -18.86 6.35 -8.82
C ILE A 169 -18.60 7.83 -8.51
N ASP A 170 -19.39 8.45 -7.62
CA ASP A 170 -19.27 9.86 -7.31
C ASP A 170 -18.01 10.11 -6.50
N ARG A 171 -17.73 9.24 -5.51
CA ARG A 171 -16.47 9.25 -4.76
C ARG A 171 -15.25 9.01 -5.65
N VAL A 172 -15.37 8.16 -6.66
CA VAL A 172 -14.30 7.90 -7.63
C VAL A 172 -14.06 9.10 -8.55
N VAL A 173 -15.11 9.78 -9.00
CA VAL A 173 -15.01 11.00 -9.81
C VAL A 173 -14.33 12.11 -9.00
N GLU A 174 -14.76 12.33 -7.77
CA GLU A 174 -14.16 13.30 -6.84
C GLU A 174 -12.65 13.04 -6.66
N MET A 175 -12.26 11.78 -6.42
CA MET A 175 -10.86 11.38 -6.32
C MET A 175 -10.05 11.77 -7.57
N ILE A 176 -10.59 11.51 -8.77
CA ILE A 176 -9.88 11.80 -10.02
C ILE A 176 -9.74 13.31 -10.21
N GLU A 177 -10.80 14.07 -10.00
CA GLU A 177 -10.80 15.52 -10.19
C GLU A 177 -9.84 16.22 -9.22
N GLU A 178 -9.84 15.82 -7.94
CA GLU A 178 -8.96 16.41 -6.91
C GLU A 178 -7.48 16.13 -7.19
N LEU A 179 -7.14 14.88 -7.51
CA LEU A 179 -5.75 14.45 -7.71
C LEU A 179 -5.16 14.97 -9.02
N THR A 180 -5.99 15.23 -10.03
CA THR A 180 -5.55 15.65 -11.37
C THR A 180 -5.80 17.13 -11.65
N GLU A 181 -6.46 17.86 -10.76
CA GLU A 181 -6.81 19.28 -10.95
C GLU A 181 -7.63 19.51 -12.23
N GLY A 182 -8.47 18.54 -12.57
CA GLY A 182 -9.25 18.55 -13.82
C GLY A 182 -8.44 18.30 -15.08
N ALA A 183 -7.13 18.03 -15.01
CA ALA A 183 -6.30 17.69 -16.17
C ALA A 183 -6.75 16.39 -16.86
N ILE A 184 -7.40 15.50 -16.11
CA ILE A 184 -8.04 14.29 -16.61
C ILE A 184 -9.55 14.42 -16.42
N THR A 185 -10.30 14.35 -17.53
CA THR A 185 -11.77 14.38 -17.49
C THR A 185 -12.34 12.97 -17.33
N PRO A 186 -13.08 12.67 -16.25
CA PRO A 186 -13.75 11.39 -16.05
C PRO A 186 -14.79 11.10 -17.15
N ASP A 187 -14.67 9.95 -17.84
CA ASP A 187 -15.74 9.42 -18.69
C ASP A 187 -16.62 8.50 -17.83
N THR A 188 -17.72 9.03 -17.29
CA THR A 188 -18.61 8.33 -16.35
C THR A 188 -19.17 7.02 -16.93
N LYS A 189 -19.36 6.93 -18.25
CA LYS A 189 -19.81 5.69 -18.91
C LYS A 189 -18.74 4.60 -18.93
N ARG A 190 -17.47 4.97 -19.04
CA ARG A 190 -16.35 4.01 -18.94
C ARG A 190 -16.08 3.65 -17.49
N LEU A 191 -16.10 4.64 -16.60
CA LEU A 191 -15.86 4.46 -15.17
C LEU A 191 -16.89 3.52 -14.55
N SER A 192 -18.17 3.66 -14.86
CA SER A 192 -19.22 2.78 -14.33
C SER A 192 -19.00 1.30 -14.65
N ARG A 193 -18.25 0.98 -15.72
CA ARG A 193 -17.86 -0.39 -16.05
C ARG A 193 -16.66 -0.89 -15.26
N ALA A 194 -15.81 0.01 -14.78
CA ALA A 194 -14.57 -0.31 -14.07
C ALA A 194 -14.73 -0.28 -12.54
N VAL A 195 -15.64 0.56 -12.04
CA VAL A 195 -16.05 0.64 -10.63
C VAL A 195 -16.53 -0.72 -10.15
N GLY A 196 -16.10 -1.12 -8.97
CA GLY A 196 -16.39 -2.43 -8.37
C GLY A 196 -15.78 -3.66 -9.05
N GLN A 197 -15.03 -3.52 -10.14
CA GLN A 197 -14.32 -4.64 -10.73
C GLN A 197 -13.07 -5.02 -9.93
N LEU A 198 -13.01 -6.29 -9.52
CA LEU A 198 -11.81 -6.87 -8.93
C LEU A 198 -10.80 -7.17 -10.03
N TYR A 199 -9.59 -6.60 -9.93
CA TYR A 199 -8.48 -6.99 -10.81
C TYR A 199 -8.02 -8.43 -10.55
N ASN A 200 -8.02 -8.84 -9.27
CA ASN A 200 -7.62 -10.17 -8.84
C ASN A 200 -8.85 -11.08 -8.67
N HIS A 201 -9.30 -11.72 -9.75
CA HIS A 201 -10.28 -12.81 -9.66
C HIS A 201 -9.63 -14.03 -9.01
N ARG A 202 -9.89 -14.26 -7.72
CA ARG A 202 -9.50 -15.50 -7.05
C ARG A 202 -10.51 -16.60 -7.40
N LYS A 203 -10.26 -17.34 -8.48
CA LYS A 203 -11.01 -18.59 -8.75
C LYS A 203 -10.64 -19.62 -7.67
N GLY A 204 -11.66 -20.11 -6.95
CA GLY A 204 -11.64 -21.46 -6.41
C GLY A 204 -10.68 -21.78 -5.27
N ARG A 205 -10.59 -20.95 -4.23
CA ARG A 205 -10.19 -21.47 -2.91
C ARG A 205 -11.24 -21.06 -1.89
N GLY A 206 -12.17 -21.98 -1.62
CA GLY A 206 -12.87 -22.00 -0.34
C GLY A 206 -11.85 -22.32 0.75
N ALA A 207 -10.91 -21.40 0.96
CA ALA A 207 -10.02 -21.49 2.10
C ALA A 207 -10.91 -21.33 3.32
N GLN A 208 -11.01 -22.40 4.11
CA GLN A 208 -11.64 -22.32 5.41
C GLN A 208 -11.00 -21.16 6.15
N VAL A 209 -11.84 -20.26 6.68
CA VAL A 209 -11.37 -19.25 7.62
C VAL A 209 -10.77 -20.04 8.78
N PRO A 210 -9.48 -19.83 9.10
CA PRO A 210 -8.86 -20.54 10.21
C PRO A 210 -9.68 -20.28 11.48
N ASP A 211 -9.77 -21.31 12.33
CA ASP A 211 -10.43 -21.18 13.63
C ASP A 211 -9.58 -20.27 14.52
N VAL A 212 -9.98 -19.00 14.63
CA VAL A 212 -9.24 -17.95 15.31
C VAL A 212 -10.21 -17.22 16.24
N GLU A 213 -9.87 -17.16 17.51
CA GLU A 213 -10.55 -16.32 18.50
C GLU A 213 -10.11 -14.86 18.33
N PHE A 214 -10.62 -14.19 17.29
CA PHE A 214 -10.14 -12.87 16.85
C PHE A 214 -10.01 -11.86 17.99
N ASP A 215 -11.08 -11.64 18.76
CA ASP A 215 -11.08 -10.60 19.80
C ASP A 215 -10.03 -10.86 20.89
N ARG A 216 -9.77 -12.14 21.22
CA ARG A 216 -8.75 -12.53 22.19
C ARG A 216 -7.34 -12.31 21.63
N GLU A 217 -7.08 -12.82 20.43
CA GLU A 217 -5.77 -12.73 19.78
C GLU A 217 -5.37 -11.26 19.53
N GLU A 218 -6.32 -10.43 19.11
CA GLU A 218 -6.14 -8.98 18.92
C GLU A 218 -5.85 -8.27 20.25
N ALA A 219 -6.65 -8.52 21.30
CA ALA A 219 -6.45 -7.92 22.62
C ALA A 219 -5.13 -8.36 23.27
N GLU A 220 -4.68 -9.59 23.04
CA GLU A 220 -3.38 -10.07 23.48
C GLU A 220 -2.23 -9.39 22.73
N LEU A 221 -2.36 -9.17 21.42
CA LEU A 221 -1.37 -8.43 20.64
C LEU A 221 -1.27 -6.98 21.10
N GLU A 222 -2.40 -6.29 21.26
CA GLU A 222 -2.44 -4.86 21.61
C GLU A 222 -1.65 -4.53 22.87
N LYS A 223 -1.65 -5.44 23.86
CA LYS A 223 -0.85 -5.33 25.09
C LYS A 223 0.66 -5.37 24.86
N ARG A 224 1.11 -5.88 23.72
CA ARG A 224 2.52 -6.03 23.33
C ARG A 224 2.98 -4.99 22.31
N LEU A 225 2.07 -4.12 21.85
CA LEU A 225 2.39 -3.09 20.86
C LEU A 225 3.03 -1.89 21.54
N THR A 226 4.03 -1.30 20.89
CA THR A 226 4.61 -0.04 21.32
C THR A 226 4.80 0.86 20.09
N ALA A 227 4.25 2.07 20.15
CA ALA A 227 4.45 3.07 19.11
C ALA A 227 5.93 3.45 19.04
N THR A 228 6.46 3.50 17.82
CA THR A 228 7.85 3.90 17.59
C THR A 228 7.88 5.36 17.19
N GLU A 229 8.68 6.16 17.88
CA GLU A 229 9.01 7.52 17.45
C GLU A 229 9.93 7.44 16.24
N LYS A 230 9.32 7.24 15.07
CA LYS A 230 10.04 7.21 13.81
C LYS A 230 10.07 8.60 13.20
N ALA A 231 11.27 9.17 13.09
CA ALA A 231 11.49 10.37 12.31
C ALA A 231 11.41 10.03 10.80
N ILE A 232 10.53 10.71 10.07
CA ILE A 232 10.50 10.62 8.61
C ILE A 232 11.64 11.49 8.06
N ALA A 233 12.65 10.87 7.47
CA ALA A 233 13.82 11.56 6.93
C ALA A 233 13.52 12.14 5.53
N LEU A 234 13.33 13.47 5.45
CA LEU A 234 13.03 14.19 4.20
C LEU A 234 14.07 15.25 3.89
#